data_AF-A0A2M9EJG0-F1
#
_entry.id   AF-A0A2M9EJG0-F1
#
_cell.length_a   1.000
_cell.length_b   1.000
_cell.length_c   1.000
_cell.angle_alpha   90.00
_cell.angle_beta   90.00
_cell.angle_gamma   90.00
#
_symmetry.space_group_name_H-M   'P 1'
#
loop_
_entity.id
_entity.type
_entity.pdbx_description
1 polymer ?
#
loop_
_entity_poly.entity_id
_entity_poly.type
_entity_poly.pdbx_seq_one_letter_code
_entity_poly.pdbx_strand_id
1 'polypeptide(L)'
;MDNAPLDLATAQARLDEIQKLYREWTLLAPRLEAAQQDWQRGADIIQELARFYFEGEYLRYHEAIENGLPVNLHTEGEYSVMSEDGLWHAFHEQHTLAWQRLRSAIAVLDTDAKHGGHAT
;
A
#
# COMPACT_ATOMS: atom_id res chain seq x y z
N MET A 1 27.09 13.95 31.41
CA MET A 1 27.35 12.66 30.75
C MET A 1 27.81 11.71 31.82
N ASP A 2 26.96 10.76 32.19
CA ASP A 2 27.27 9.79 33.23
C ASP A 2 28.23 8.77 32.63
N ASN A 3 29.52 8.92 32.92
CA ASN A 3 30.59 8.13 32.33
C ASN A 3 30.90 6.93 33.25
N ALA A 4 29.85 6.18 33.60
CA ALA A 4 29.98 4.94 34.34
C ALA A 4 30.45 3.84 33.36
N PRO A 5 31.41 2.99 33.75
CA PRO A 5 31.88 1.91 32.88
C PRO A 5 30.72 0.96 32.54
N LEU A 6 30.57 0.65 31.25
CA LEU A 6 29.62 -0.34 30.76
C LEU A 6 29.94 -1.71 31.37
N ASP A 7 29.00 -2.25 32.14
CA ASP A 7 29.03 -3.66 32.58
C ASP A 7 28.91 -4.59 31.36
N LEU A 8 29.76 -5.62 31.31
CA LEU A 8 29.82 -6.56 30.19
C LEU A 8 28.49 -7.29 29.97
N ALA A 9 27.83 -7.73 31.05
CA ALA A 9 26.57 -8.47 30.94
C ALA A 9 25.44 -7.59 30.41
N THR A 10 25.34 -6.36 30.91
CA THR A 10 24.38 -5.35 30.46
C THR A 10 24.61 -4.95 29.01
N ALA A 11 25.88 -4.75 28.61
CA ALA A 11 26.24 -4.43 27.23
C ALA A 11 25.89 -5.58 26.27
N GLN A 12 26.23 -6.82 26.63
CA GLN A 12 25.93 -7.99 25.80
C GLN A 12 24.42 -8.18 25.61
N ALA A 13 23.63 -8.08 26.69
CA ALA A 13 22.18 -8.21 26.62
C ALA A 13 21.55 -7.16 25.68
N ARG A 14 22.04 -5.90 25.72
CA ARG A 14 21.56 -4.85 24.82
C ARG A 14 21.96 -5.11 23.37
N LEU A 15 23.18 -5.59 23.11
CA LEU A 15 23.62 -5.92 21.77
C LEU A 15 22.80 -7.08 21.18
N ASP A 16 22.52 -8.11 21.96
CA ASP A 16 21.70 -9.25 21.53
C ASP A 16 20.28 -8.81 21.14
N GLU A 17 19.69 -7.91 21.92
CA GLU A 17 18.37 -7.31 21.63
C GLU A 17 18.39 -6.56 20.29
N ILE A 18 19.37 -5.68 20.08
CA ILE A 18 19.48 -4.90 18.84
C ILE A 18 19.79 -5.80 17.64
N GLN A 19 20.62 -6.83 17.80
CA GLN A 19 20.91 -7.80 16.75
C GLN A 19 19.66 -8.59 16.35
N LYS A 20 18.80 -8.93 17.32
CA LYS A 20 17.51 -9.58 17.04
C LYS A 20 16.61 -8.67 16.20
N LEU A 21 16.50 -7.39 16.56
CA LEU A 21 15.70 -6.41 15.79
C LEU A 21 16.27 -6.21 14.39
N TYR A 22 17.60 -6.12 14.25
CA TYR A 22 18.23 -5.99 12.93
C TYR A 22 17.98 -7.23 12.07
N ARG A 23 18.04 -8.43 12.65
CA ARG A 23 17.68 -9.66 11.92
C ARG A 23 16.23 -9.62 11.45
N GLU A 24 15.30 -9.21 12.31
CA GLU A 24 13.89 -9.06 11.93
C GLU A 24 13.73 -8.08 10.77
N TRP A 25 14.42 -6.93 10.82
CA TRP A 25 14.44 -5.96 9.73
C TRP A 25 14.94 -6.56 8.41
N THR A 26 16.05 -7.30 8.42
CA THR A 26 16.61 -7.91 7.20
C THR A 26 15.65 -8.89 6.52
N LEU A 27 14.76 -9.52 7.31
CA LEU A 27 13.72 -10.41 6.78
C LEU A 27 12.47 -9.65 6.30
N LEU A 28 12.18 -8.51 6.92
CA LEU A 28 11.02 -7.69 6.58
C LEU A 28 11.26 -6.83 5.34
N ALA A 29 12.47 -6.28 5.15
CA ALA A 29 12.76 -5.32 4.08
C ALA A 29 12.38 -5.83 2.66
N PRO A 30 12.71 -7.07 2.25
CA PRO A 30 12.30 -7.57 0.94
C PRO A 30 10.77 -7.68 0.77
N ARG A 31 10.03 -7.94 1.87
CA ARG A 31 8.56 -7.99 1.84
C ARG A 31 7.96 -6.60 1.68
N LEU A 32 8.58 -5.58 2.26
CA LEU A 32 8.16 -4.19 2.07
C LEU A 32 8.41 -3.74 0.63
N GLU A 33 9.53 -4.14 0.03
CA GLU A 33 9.82 -3.90 -1.38
C GLU A 33 8.80 -4.59 -2.30
N ALA A 34 8.49 -5.87 -2.05
CA ALA A 34 7.45 -6.58 -2.78
C ALA A 34 6.07 -5.89 -2.64
N ALA A 35 5.69 -5.48 -1.43
CA ALA A 35 4.46 -4.73 -1.21
C ALA A 35 4.43 -3.35 -1.91
N GLN A 36 5.58 -2.75 -2.20
CA GLN A 36 5.67 -1.55 -3.03
C GLN A 36 5.46 -1.87 -4.51
N GLN A 37 5.93 -3.01 -5.00
CA GLN A 37 5.70 -3.47 -6.36
C GLN A 37 4.22 -3.84 -6.57
N ASP A 38 3.62 -4.58 -5.63
CA ASP A 38 2.20 -4.92 -5.66
C ASP A 38 1.32 -3.68 -5.66
N TRP A 39 1.71 -2.67 -4.88
CA TRP A 39 1.03 -1.37 -4.88
C TRP A 39 1.09 -0.67 -6.24
N GLN A 40 2.26 -0.66 -6.89
CA GLN A 40 2.38 -0.08 -8.23
C GLN A 40 1.48 -0.82 -9.21
N ARG A 41 1.48 -2.16 -9.17
CA ARG A 41 0.60 -2.97 -10.00
C ARG A 41 -0.88 -2.64 -9.74
N GLY A 42 -1.28 -2.50 -8.48
CA GLY A 42 -2.63 -2.09 -8.11
C GLY A 42 -3.02 -0.72 -8.65
N ALA A 43 -2.11 0.25 -8.61
CA ALA A 43 -2.33 1.57 -9.21
C ALA A 43 -2.55 1.49 -10.74
N ASP A 44 -1.77 0.67 -11.43
CA ASP A 44 -1.92 0.46 -12.88
C ASP A 44 -3.27 -0.20 -13.23
N ILE A 45 -3.74 -1.16 -12.40
CA ILE A 45 -5.08 -1.77 -12.55
C ILE A 45 -6.16 -0.70 -12.40
N ILE A 46 -6.13 0.07 -11.32
CA ILE A 46 -7.13 1.09 -11.04
C ILE A 46 -7.15 2.16 -12.14
N GLN A 47 -5.98 2.52 -12.68
CA GLN A 47 -5.92 3.46 -13.79
C GLN A 47 -6.67 2.92 -15.02
N GLU A 48 -6.48 1.65 -15.38
CA GLU A 48 -7.16 1.06 -16.52
C GLU A 48 -8.68 0.95 -16.29
N LEU A 49 -9.09 0.55 -15.09
CA LEU A 49 -10.51 0.52 -14.70
C LEU A 49 -11.14 1.92 -14.73
N ALA A 50 -10.39 2.95 -14.33
CA ALA A 50 -10.84 4.33 -14.38
C ALA A 50 -11.00 4.82 -15.83
N ARG A 51 -10.09 4.44 -16.76
CA ARG A 51 -10.26 4.75 -18.18
C ARG A 51 -11.54 4.12 -18.72
N PHE A 52 -11.72 2.82 -18.48
CA PHE A 52 -12.92 2.10 -18.88
C PHE A 52 -14.20 2.79 -18.37
N TYR A 53 -14.23 3.18 -17.09
CA TYR A 53 -15.40 3.78 -16.46
C TYR A 53 -15.67 5.23 -16.90
N PHE A 54 -14.64 6.08 -16.92
CA PHE A 54 -14.80 7.53 -17.11
C PHE A 54 -14.65 8.01 -18.57
N GLU A 55 -13.99 7.25 -19.45
CA GLU A 55 -13.74 7.66 -20.85
C GLU A 55 -14.84 7.22 -21.83
N GLY A 56 -16.00 6.81 -21.30
CA GLY A 56 -17.22 6.53 -22.06
C GLY A 56 -17.34 5.11 -22.61
N GLU A 57 -16.32 4.26 -22.45
CA GLU A 57 -16.37 2.85 -22.85
C GLU A 57 -17.43 2.09 -22.03
N TYR A 58 -17.46 2.29 -20.72
CA TYR A 58 -18.48 1.73 -19.82
C TYR A 58 -19.91 2.05 -20.29
N LEU A 59 -20.20 3.33 -20.58
CA LEU A 59 -21.54 3.76 -20.99
C LEU A 59 -21.97 3.09 -22.31
N ARG A 60 -21.05 2.95 -23.26
CA ARG A 60 -21.32 2.26 -24.54
C ARG A 60 -21.68 0.80 -24.33
N TYR A 61 -20.97 0.10 -23.46
CA TYR A 61 -21.31 -1.29 -23.14
C TYR A 61 -22.60 -1.39 -22.34
N HIS A 62 -22.83 -0.48 -21.39
CA HIS A 62 -24.07 -0.42 -20.63
C HIS A 62 -25.28 -0.28 -21.56
N GLU A 63 -25.27 0.71 -22.45
CA GLU A 63 -26.33 0.92 -23.44
C GLU A 63 -26.52 -0.29 -24.37
N ALA A 64 -25.44 -0.91 -24.84
CA ALA A 64 -25.55 -2.09 -25.69
C ALA A 64 -26.18 -3.28 -24.97
N ILE A 65 -25.84 -3.48 -23.70
CA ILE A 65 -26.41 -4.53 -22.84
C ILE A 65 -27.89 -4.26 -22.57
N GLU A 66 -28.26 -3.01 -22.25
CA GLU A 66 -29.66 -2.59 -22.10
C GLU A 66 -30.47 -2.81 -23.39
N ASN A 67 -29.84 -2.65 -24.55
CA ASN A 67 -30.43 -2.92 -25.87
C ASN A 67 -30.40 -4.41 -26.27
N GLY A 68 -30.02 -5.32 -25.37
CA GLY A 68 -30.12 -6.76 -25.55
C GLY A 68 -28.87 -7.46 -26.08
N LEU A 69 -27.69 -6.83 -25.99
CA LEU A 69 -26.42 -7.50 -26.30
C LEU A 69 -26.21 -8.68 -25.34
N PRO A 70 -26.11 -9.94 -25.84
CA PRO A 70 -26.05 -11.12 -24.99
C PRO A 70 -24.63 -11.35 -24.46
N VAL A 71 -24.24 -10.60 -23.45
CA VAL A 71 -22.96 -10.79 -22.72
C VAL A 71 -23.15 -11.65 -21.48
N ASN A 72 -22.10 -12.38 -21.10
CA ASN A 72 -22.06 -13.06 -19.82
C ASN A 72 -21.42 -12.14 -18.77
N LEU A 73 -22.18 -11.76 -17.74
CA LEU A 73 -21.70 -10.94 -16.63
C LEU A 73 -21.36 -11.75 -15.38
N HIS A 74 -21.35 -13.09 -15.48
CA HIS A 74 -20.97 -13.97 -14.37
C HIS A 74 -19.49 -13.77 -14.01
N THR A 75 -19.26 -13.71 -12.71
CA THR A 75 -17.97 -13.49 -12.05
C THR A 75 -17.65 -14.66 -11.12
N GLU A 76 -16.40 -14.77 -10.68
CA GLU A 76 -15.95 -15.87 -9.79
C GLU A 76 -16.36 -15.67 -8.32
N GLY A 77 -16.87 -14.49 -7.98
CA GLY A 77 -17.44 -14.16 -6.66
C GLY A 77 -17.52 -12.67 -6.38
N GLU A 78 -16.77 -11.86 -7.14
CA GLU A 78 -16.80 -10.40 -7.15
C GLU A 78 -18.04 -9.83 -7.87
N TYR A 79 -18.32 -8.55 -7.69
CA TYR A 79 -19.35 -7.88 -8.48
C TYR A 79 -18.89 -7.66 -9.93
N SER A 80 -19.80 -7.78 -10.88
CA SER A 80 -19.52 -7.43 -12.28
C SER A 80 -19.06 -5.97 -12.39
N VAL A 81 -18.10 -5.71 -13.28
CA VAL A 81 -17.67 -4.35 -13.62
C VAL A 81 -18.79 -3.51 -14.26
N MET A 82 -19.86 -4.15 -14.73
CA MET A 82 -21.07 -3.50 -15.24
C MET A 82 -22.10 -3.18 -14.16
N SER A 83 -21.81 -3.47 -12.89
CA SER A 83 -22.62 -2.99 -11.77
C SER A 83 -22.28 -1.53 -11.46
N GLU A 84 -23.30 -0.72 -11.18
CA GLU A 84 -23.13 0.73 -10.94
C GLU A 84 -22.11 1.03 -9.82
N ASP A 85 -22.09 0.18 -8.79
CA ASP A 85 -21.28 0.40 -7.58
C ASP A 85 -19.93 -0.31 -7.58
N GLY A 86 -19.70 -1.33 -8.42
CA GLY A 86 -18.52 -2.21 -8.34
C GLY A 86 -17.20 -1.45 -8.51
N LEU A 87 -17.09 -0.66 -9.58
CA LEU A 87 -15.90 0.14 -9.86
C LEU A 87 -15.79 1.37 -8.94
N TRP A 88 -16.93 1.95 -8.57
CA TRP A 88 -16.98 3.08 -7.66
C TRP A 88 -16.38 2.72 -6.28
N HIS A 89 -16.73 1.54 -5.77
CA HIS A 89 -16.15 1.01 -4.53
C HIS A 89 -14.63 0.85 -4.62
N ALA A 90 -14.14 0.23 -5.69
CA ALA A 90 -12.71 0.01 -5.89
C ALA A 90 -11.91 1.33 -5.93
N PHE A 91 -12.46 2.38 -6.54
CA PHE A 91 -11.82 3.71 -6.55
C PHE A 91 -11.74 4.33 -5.16
N HIS A 92 -12.79 4.18 -4.34
CA HIS A 92 -12.80 4.67 -2.97
C HIS A 92 -11.81 3.93 -2.07
N GLU A 93 -11.72 2.60 -2.21
CA GLU A 93 -10.74 1.77 -1.51
C GLU A 93 -9.32 2.21 -1.84
N GLN A 94 -9.00 2.36 -3.13
CA GLN A 94 -7.67 2.80 -3.57
C GLN A 94 -7.30 4.16 -3.00
N HIS A 95 -8.23 5.12 -3.00
CA HIS A 95 -7.99 6.44 -2.43
C HIS A 95 -7.72 6.37 -0.91
N THR A 96 -8.49 5.55 -0.19
CA THR A 96 -8.31 5.34 1.25
C THR A 96 -6.94 4.74 1.56
N LEU A 97 -6.53 3.69 0.83
CA LEU A 97 -5.22 3.06 0.98
C LEU A 97 -4.08 4.03 0.66
N ALA A 98 -4.21 4.84 -0.38
CA ALA A 98 -3.21 5.83 -0.78
C ALA A 98 -2.97 6.87 0.35
N TRP A 99 -4.05 7.36 0.96
CA TRP A 99 -3.95 8.29 2.10
C TRP A 99 -3.31 7.66 3.33
N GLN A 100 -3.65 6.41 3.65
CA GLN A 100 -3.02 5.68 4.74
C GLN A 100 -1.52 5.54 4.50
N ARG A 101 -1.11 5.13 3.30
CA ARG A 101 0.29 4.98 2.92
C ARG A 101 1.06 6.30 2.99
N LEU A 102 0.48 7.38 2.48
CA LEU A 102 1.07 8.72 2.54
C LEU A 102 1.33 9.16 3.99
N ARG A 103 0.34 9.01 4.87
CA ARG A 103 0.49 9.36 6.29
C ARG A 103 1.57 8.53 6.98
N SER A 104 1.63 7.23 6.70
CA SER A 104 2.68 6.35 7.26
C SER A 104 4.07 6.74 6.77
N ALA A 105 4.23 7.07 5.48
CA ALA A 105 5.51 7.50 4.93
C ALA A 105 5.98 8.84 5.54
N ILE A 106 5.08 9.81 5.68
CA ILE A 106 5.39 11.09 6.35
C ILE A 106 5.83 10.86 7.80
N ALA A 107 5.14 9.98 8.54
CA ALA A 107 5.48 9.69 9.93
C ALA A 107 6.90 9.11 10.08
N VAL A 108 7.37 8.31 9.12
CA VAL A 108 8.76 7.82 9.08
C VAL A 108 9.73 8.98 8.86
N LEU A 109 9.49 9.82 7.86
CA LEU A 109 10.36 10.95 7.52
C LEU A 109 10.45 12.00 8.64
N ASP A 110 9.32 12.28 9.31
CA ASP A 110 9.28 13.18 10.47
C ASP A 110 10.08 12.63 11.65
N THR A 111 10.14 11.30 11.79
CA THR A 111 10.95 10.65 12.83
C THR A 111 12.43 10.81 12.51
N ASP A 112 12.84 10.66 11.25
CA ASP A 112 14.23 10.86 10.82
C ASP A 112 14.68 12.31 11.04
N ALA A 113 13.83 13.29 10.71
CA ALA A 113 14.12 14.71 10.94
C ALA A 113 14.39 15.04 12.42
N LYS A 114 13.71 14.36 13.35
CA LYS A 114 13.92 14.53 14.81
C LYS A 114 15.23 13.94 15.30
N HIS A 115 15.74 12.88 14.65
CA HIS A 115 17.01 12.24 15.02
C HIS A 115 18.22 12.85 14.28
N GLY A 116 18.01 13.48 13.12
CA GLY A 116 19.05 14.14 12.32
C GLY A 116 19.44 15.56 12.76
N GLY A 117 18.73 16.17 13.73
CA GLY A 117 18.94 17.54 14.19
C GLY A 117 20.18 17.81 15.07
N HIS A 118 21.12 16.87 15.19
CA HIS A 118 22.31 16.98 16.06
C HIS A 118 23.66 16.96 15.34
N ALA A 119 23.70 17.22 14.03
CA ALA A 119 24.95 17.42 13.29
C ALA A 119 25.09 18.87 12.80
N THR A 120 25.56 19.76 13.68
CA THR A 120 26.27 21.00 13.34
C THR A 120 27.48 21.14 14.22
#